data_AF-A0AAE3GFU7-F1
#
_entry.id   AF-A0AAE3GFU7-F1
#
_cell.length_a   1.000
_cell.length_b   1.000
_cell.length_c   1.000
_cell.angle_alpha   90.00
_cell.angle_beta   90.00
_cell.angle_gamma   90.00
#
_symmetry.space_group_name_H-M   'P 1'
#
loop_
_entity.id
_entity.type
_entity.pdbx_description
1 polymer ?
#
loop_
_entity_poly.entity_id
_entity_poly.type
_entity_poly.pdbx_seq_one_letter_code
_entity_poly.pdbx_strand_id
1 'polypeptide(L)'
;MCVRCGTPTALVAQLDIDAVVLVDGGTDILLRGDESGLGTPEEDMTSLAAVAGLDGIERLVVCLGFGIDAYHGVCHAHVLENLAALQRAGAYLGAFSVPAASPEGAAYLDAVAHARAETPRWPSIVNGQIAAAIRGEFGDVRFTTRTQGSELFVNPLMGLYFAVDLPGLARGVGYLDRLERTRDAHQVAAAIAEYRQTVGRRASRVIPH
;
A
#
# COMPACT_ATOMS: atom_id res chain seq x y z
N MET A 1 10.02 -9.98 -11.70
CA MET A 1 10.71 -8.93 -10.93
C MET A 1 11.58 -9.65 -9.91
N CYS A 2 12.88 -9.38 -9.89
CA CYS A 2 13.86 -10.09 -9.05
C CYS A 2 14.19 -9.21 -7.84
N VAL A 3 13.96 -9.71 -6.63
CA VAL A 3 13.98 -8.92 -5.38
C VAL A 3 15.40 -8.50 -4.93
N ARG A 4 16.44 -9.27 -5.27
CA ARG A 4 17.85 -8.99 -4.89
C ARG A 4 18.83 -8.94 -6.07
N CYS A 5 18.35 -8.80 -7.29
CA CYS A 5 19.23 -8.43 -8.39
C CYS A 5 19.82 -7.05 -8.00
N GLY A 6 21.14 -6.91 -7.85
CA GLY A 6 21.83 -5.73 -7.26
C GLY A 6 21.57 -4.36 -7.91
N THR A 7 20.59 -4.27 -8.79
CA THR A 7 20.04 -3.09 -9.43
C THR A 7 19.68 -1.93 -8.48
N PRO A 8 18.92 -2.13 -7.37
CA PRO A 8 18.61 -1.02 -6.47
C PRO A 8 19.85 -0.42 -5.79
N THR A 9 20.76 -1.27 -5.30
CA THR A 9 22.01 -0.82 -4.67
C THR A 9 22.91 -0.07 -5.65
N ALA A 10 23.00 -0.56 -6.90
CA ALA A 10 23.76 0.12 -7.95
C ALA A 10 23.17 1.51 -8.27
N LEU A 11 21.84 1.62 -8.31
CA LEU A 11 21.15 2.89 -8.54
C LEU A 11 21.36 3.87 -7.39
N VAL A 12 21.28 3.40 -6.14
CA VAL A 12 21.56 4.21 -4.94
C VAL A 12 22.97 4.81 -5.00
N ALA A 13 23.97 3.99 -5.31
CA ALA A 13 25.35 4.46 -5.42
C ALA A 13 25.57 5.40 -6.62
N GLN A 14 24.93 5.12 -7.76
CA GLN A 14 25.10 5.92 -8.98
C GLN A 14 24.44 7.30 -8.89
N LEU A 15 23.29 7.38 -8.24
CA LEU A 15 22.49 8.61 -8.12
C LEU A 15 22.73 9.36 -6.81
N ASP A 16 23.60 8.84 -5.92
CA ASP A 16 23.85 9.40 -4.59
C ASP A 16 22.54 9.57 -3.79
N ILE A 17 21.69 8.53 -3.81
CA ILE A 17 20.39 8.54 -3.12
C ILE A 17 20.64 8.45 -1.61
N ASP A 18 20.08 9.38 -0.86
CA ASP A 18 20.08 9.40 0.60
C ASP A 18 18.78 8.85 1.22
N ALA A 19 17.67 8.86 0.46
CA ALA A 19 16.38 8.34 0.89
C ALA A 19 15.56 7.65 -0.21
N VAL A 20 14.81 6.61 0.15
CA VAL A 20 13.80 5.96 -0.69
C VAL A 20 12.45 5.95 0.03
N VAL A 21 11.41 6.42 -0.66
CA VAL A 21 10.02 6.39 -0.16
C VAL A 21 9.19 5.50 -1.08
N LEU A 22 8.68 4.40 -0.54
CA LEU A 22 7.65 3.60 -1.21
C LEU A 22 6.29 4.23 -0.96
N VAL A 23 5.51 4.42 -2.01
CA VAL A 23 4.17 5.00 -1.93
C VAL A 23 3.15 4.00 -2.45
N ASP A 24 2.22 3.58 -1.59
CA ASP A 24 1.16 2.62 -1.90
C ASP A 24 -0.22 3.28 -1.90
N GLY A 25 -0.97 3.07 -2.98
CA GLY A 25 -2.36 3.49 -3.15
C GLY A 25 -3.33 2.44 -2.59
N GLY A 26 -3.12 2.08 -1.34
CA GLY A 26 -3.81 1.06 -0.60
C GLY A 26 -3.30 1.02 0.84
N THR A 27 -3.71 -0.01 1.56
CA THR A 27 -3.23 -0.28 2.92
C THR A 27 -2.82 -1.73 3.11
N ASP A 28 -2.83 -2.54 2.05
CA ASP A 28 -2.37 -3.93 2.07
C ASP A 28 -0.86 -4.06 2.24
N ILE A 29 -0.06 -3.04 1.92
CA ILE A 29 1.37 -3.02 2.26
C ILE A 29 1.63 -3.15 3.77
N LEU A 30 0.65 -2.85 4.63
CA LEU A 30 0.75 -2.97 6.08
C LEU A 30 0.47 -4.40 6.61
N LEU A 31 0.11 -5.35 5.73
CA LEU A 31 -0.29 -6.70 6.11
C LEU A 31 0.89 -7.67 6.21
N ARG A 32 0.80 -8.60 7.16
CA ARG A 32 1.94 -9.40 7.64
C ARG A 32 1.91 -10.85 7.18
N GLY A 33 0.75 -11.32 6.70
CA GLY A 33 0.55 -12.63 6.10
C GLY A 33 -0.43 -13.54 6.84
N ASP A 34 -0.69 -13.25 8.11
CA ASP A 34 -1.60 -14.01 8.96
C ASP A 34 -3.04 -13.45 8.97
N GLU A 35 -3.30 -12.36 8.24
CA GLU A 35 -4.62 -11.76 8.11
C GLU A 35 -5.60 -12.62 7.30
N SER A 36 -6.90 -12.36 7.49
CA SER A 36 -7.99 -12.99 6.75
C SER A 36 -7.81 -12.89 5.23
N GLY A 37 -7.45 -11.71 4.73
CA GLY A 37 -7.13 -11.43 3.33
C GLY A 37 -5.98 -10.42 3.26
N LEU A 38 -5.20 -10.52 2.19
CA LEU A 38 -3.96 -9.74 2.00
C LEU A 38 -4.07 -8.67 0.91
N GLY A 39 -5.21 -8.51 0.23
CA GLY A 39 -5.27 -7.63 -0.92
C GLY A 39 -4.51 -8.21 -2.11
N THR A 40 -3.66 -7.40 -2.71
CA THR A 40 -2.79 -7.73 -3.86
C THR A 40 -1.31 -7.56 -3.51
N PRO A 41 -0.79 -8.35 -2.55
CA PRO A 41 0.49 -8.08 -1.89
C PRO A 41 1.71 -8.28 -2.79
N GLU A 42 1.57 -8.88 -3.97
CA GLU A 42 2.70 -9.32 -4.79
C GLU A 42 3.62 -8.16 -5.19
N GLU A 43 3.07 -7.04 -5.67
CA GLU A 43 3.86 -5.90 -6.14
C GLU A 43 4.46 -5.13 -4.95
N ASP A 44 3.65 -4.86 -3.92
CA ASP A 44 4.06 -4.10 -2.74
C ASP A 44 5.14 -4.83 -1.94
N MET A 45 4.97 -6.14 -1.73
CA MET A 45 5.94 -6.92 -0.96
C MET A 45 7.22 -7.16 -1.74
N THR A 46 7.16 -7.21 -3.07
CA THR A 46 8.37 -7.24 -3.90
C THR A 46 9.16 -5.93 -3.76
N SER A 47 8.48 -4.80 -3.80
CA SER A 47 9.08 -3.47 -3.61
C SER A 47 9.64 -3.30 -2.20
N LEU A 48 8.86 -3.70 -1.19
CA LEU A 48 9.26 -3.69 0.22
C LEU A 48 10.51 -4.55 0.44
N ALA A 49 10.53 -5.78 -0.08
CA ALA A 49 11.68 -6.67 0.07
C ALA A 49 12.94 -6.14 -0.64
N ALA A 50 12.78 -5.51 -1.82
CA ALA A 50 13.90 -4.92 -2.55
C ALA A 50 14.53 -3.74 -1.80
N VAL A 51 13.69 -2.86 -1.22
CA VAL A 51 14.17 -1.68 -0.47
C VAL A 51 14.63 -2.02 0.94
N ALA A 52 14.04 -3.03 1.59
CA ALA A 52 14.46 -3.49 2.91
C ALA A 52 15.93 -3.95 2.93
N GLY A 53 16.42 -4.50 1.82
CA GLY A 53 17.82 -4.92 1.66
C GLY A 53 18.82 -3.80 1.36
N LEU A 54 18.38 -2.54 1.23
CA LEU A 54 19.27 -1.39 1.03
C LEU A 54 19.80 -0.90 2.38
N ASP A 55 21.10 -0.69 2.50
CA ASP A 55 21.73 -0.16 3.73
C ASP A 55 22.26 1.26 3.52
N GLY A 56 22.42 2.01 4.61
CA GLY A 56 23.07 3.34 4.60
C GLY A 56 22.18 4.50 4.12
N ILE A 57 20.90 4.26 3.84
CA ILE A 57 19.94 5.26 3.38
C ILE A 57 18.66 5.23 4.22
N GLU A 58 17.94 6.36 4.24
CA GLU A 58 16.61 6.45 4.84
C GLU A 58 15.59 5.72 3.96
N ARG A 59 14.69 4.96 4.59
CA ARG A 59 13.74 4.09 3.89
C ARG A 59 12.39 4.19 4.56
N LEU A 60 11.41 4.67 3.81
CA LEU A 60 10.07 4.97 4.30
C LEU A 60 9.03 4.25 3.46
N VAL A 61 7.93 3.88 4.11
CA VAL A 61 6.69 3.52 3.41
C VAL A 61 5.64 4.56 3.77
N VAL A 62 4.95 5.05 2.76
CA VAL A 62 3.77 5.89 2.89
C VAL A 62 2.63 5.19 2.17
N CYS A 63 1.53 4.94 2.86
CA CYS A 63 0.35 4.35 2.24
C CYS A 63 -0.88 5.20 2.53
N LEU A 64 -1.84 5.22 1.60
CA LEU A 64 -3.09 5.97 1.72
C LEU A 64 -4.22 5.25 0.99
N GLY A 65 -5.46 5.72 1.11
CA GLY A 65 -6.59 5.04 0.50
C GLY A 65 -7.24 4.00 1.42
N PHE A 66 -7.26 4.25 2.73
CA PHE A 66 -7.97 3.42 3.70
C PHE A 66 -9.42 3.14 3.26
N GLY A 67 -9.74 1.88 2.95
CA GLY A 67 -11.03 1.48 2.37
C GLY A 67 -10.89 0.78 1.02
N ILE A 68 -9.88 1.14 0.22
CA ILE A 68 -9.81 0.78 -1.19
C ILE A 68 -9.64 -0.73 -1.39
N ASP A 69 -8.83 -1.38 -0.57
CA ASP A 69 -8.51 -2.81 -0.71
C ASP A 69 -9.53 -3.73 -0.06
N ALA A 70 -10.62 -3.19 0.49
CA ALA A 70 -11.73 -3.97 1.04
C ALA A 70 -12.25 -4.99 0.02
N TYR A 71 -12.32 -4.59 -1.26
CA TYR A 71 -12.75 -5.45 -2.36
C TYR A 71 -11.81 -6.65 -2.57
N HIS A 72 -10.52 -6.49 -2.29
CA HIS A 72 -9.51 -7.55 -2.35
C HIS A 72 -9.38 -8.33 -1.03
N GLY A 73 -10.38 -8.20 -0.14
CA GLY A 73 -10.48 -8.99 1.10
C GLY A 73 -9.69 -8.44 2.28
N VAL A 74 -9.16 -7.21 2.19
CA VAL A 74 -8.45 -6.56 3.29
C VAL A 74 -9.42 -6.21 4.41
N CYS A 75 -9.07 -6.65 5.63
CA CYS A 75 -9.80 -6.30 6.84
C CYS A 75 -9.18 -5.04 7.47
N HIS A 76 -9.97 -3.98 7.54
CA HIS A 76 -9.52 -2.67 8.02
C HIS A 76 -9.19 -2.67 9.52
N ALA A 77 -9.83 -3.55 10.29
CA ALA A 77 -9.45 -3.78 11.68
C ALA A 77 -8.03 -4.34 11.81
N HIS A 78 -7.61 -5.23 10.90
CA HIS A 78 -6.24 -5.75 10.89
C HIS A 78 -5.22 -4.68 10.48
N VAL A 79 -5.57 -3.82 9.52
CA VAL A 79 -4.73 -2.66 9.15
C VAL A 79 -4.45 -1.79 10.37
N LEU A 80 -5.50 -1.40 11.12
CA LEU A 80 -5.33 -0.59 12.34
C LEU A 80 -4.58 -1.33 13.45
N GLU A 81 -4.82 -2.64 13.61
CA GLU A 81 -4.06 -3.47 14.56
C GLU A 81 -2.56 -3.50 14.21
N ASN A 82 -2.23 -3.60 12.92
CA ASN A 82 -0.86 -3.61 12.43
C ASN A 82 -0.19 -2.26 12.62
N LEU A 83 -0.88 -1.14 12.37
CA LEU A 83 -0.40 0.20 12.72
C LEU A 83 -0.12 0.32 14.22
N ALA A 84 -1.02 -0.16 15.08
CA ALA A 84 -0.80 -0.16 16.52
C ALA A 84 0.42 -1.01 16.92
N ALA A 85 0.66 -2.13 16.23
CA ALA A 85 1.84 -2.94 16.45
C ALA A 85 3.13 -2.25 15.95
N LEU A 86 3.09 -1.51 14.85
CA LEU A 86 4.21 -0.69 14.38
C LEU A 86 4.51 0.45 15.36
N GLN A 87 3.49 1.11 15.90
CA GLN A 87 3.64 2.10 16.96
C GLN A 87 4.35 1.52 18.19
N ARG A 88 3.93 0.33 18.65
CA ARG A 88 4.61 -0.35 19.77
C ARG A 88 6.07 -0.70 19.48
N ALA A 89 6.40 -0.93 18.21
CA ALA A 89 7.77 -1.19 17.76
C ALA A 89 8.57 0.09 17.46
N GLY A 90 7.99 1.28 17.65
CA GLY A 90 8.62 2.56 17.31
C GLY A 90 8.77 2.80 15.81
N ALA A 91 8.04 2.06 14.97
CA ALA A 91 8.14 2.11 13.51
C ALA A 91 7.00 2.89 12.83
N TYR A 92 5.98 3.33 13.58
CA TYR A 92 4.95 4.22 13.03
C TYR A 92 5.40 5.67 13.20
N LEU A 93 5.50 6.39 12.09
CA LEU A 93 5.99 7.77 12.04
C LEU A 93 4.85 8.80 12.13
N GLY A 94 3.60 8.31 12.09
CA GLY A 94 2.40 9.13 12.22
C GLY A 94 1.56 9.15 10.95
N ALA A 95 0.54 10.00 11.00
CA ALA A 95 -0.35 10.21 9.87
C ALA A 95 -0.63 11.70 9.67
N PHE A 96 -0.86 12.07 8.42
CA PHE A 96 -1.22 13.42 8.02
C PHE A 96 -2.18 13.39 6.84
N SER A 97 -2.85 14.50 6.56
CA SER A 97 -3.70 14.66 5.39
C SER A 97 -3.28 15.90 4.61
N VAL A 98 -3.51 15.87 3.30
CA VAL A 98 -3.27 16.99 2.39
C VAL A 98 -4.61 17.67 2.10
N PRO A 99 -4.84 18.92 2.54
CA PRO A 99 -6.10 19.60 2.28
C PRO A 99 -6.33 19.85 0.79
N ALA A 100 -7.56 19.69 0.31
CA ALA A 100 -7.90 19.93 -1.10
C ALA A 100 -7.56 21.34 -1.59
N ALA A 101 -7.66 22.34 -0.71
CA ALA A 101 -7.36 23.74 -1.01
C ALA A 101 -5.85 24.08 -0.96
N SER A 102 -4.99 23.15 -0.57
CA SER A 102 -3.53 23.34 -0.61
C SER A 102 -3.01 23.23 -2.05
N PRO A 103 -1.86 23.85 -2.37
CA PRO A 103 -1.20 23.67 -3.67
C PRO A 103 -0.96 22.19 -4.00
N GLU A 104 -0.56 21.39 -3.02
CA GLU A 104 -0.29 19.96 -3.17
C GLU A 104 -1.57 19.17 -3.44
N GLY A 105 -2.66 19.51 -2.73
CA GLY A 105 -3.97 18.90 -2.96
C GLY A 105 -4.52 19.22 -4.35
N ALA A 106 -4.40 20.47 -4.79
CA ALA A 106 -4.80 20.89 -6.13
C ALA A 106 -3.96 20.18 -7.21
N ALA A 107 -2.64 20.12 -7.04
CA ALA A 107 -1.73 19.44 -7.97
C ALA A 107 -2.03 17.94 -8.09
N TYR A 108 -2.34 17.27 -6.97
CA TYR A 108 -2.78 15.88 -6.98
C TYR A 108 -4.07 15.70 -7.78
N LEU A 109 -5.10 16.52 -7.53
CA LEU A 109 -6.37 16.44 -8.24
C LEU A 109 -6.23 16.67 -9.75
N ASP A 110 -5.37 17.61 -10.14
CA ASP A 110 -5.05 17.90 -11.54
C ASP A 110 -4.32 16.71 -12.19
N ALA A 111 -3.34 16.12 -11.50
CA ALA A 111 -2.62 14.94 -11.98
C ALA A 111 -3.56 13.74 -12.20
N VAL A 112 -4.48 13.48 -11.27
CA VAL A 112 -5.48 12.41 -11.40
C VAL A 112 -6.43 12.69 -12.57
N ALA A 113 -6.88 13.94 -12.74
CA ALA A 113 -7.74 14.33 -13.85
C ALA A 113 -7.03 14.17 -15.20
N HIS A 114 -5.77 14.59 -15.29
CA HIS A 114 -4.94 14.43 -16.48
C HIS A 114 -4.72 12.97 -16.82
N ALA A 115 -4.27 12.15 -15.85
CA ALA A 115 -4.07 10.71 -16.07
C ALA A 115 -5.35 10.02 -16.55
N ARG A 116 -6.51 10.38 -15.99
CA ARG A 116 -7.81 9.85 -16.43
C ARG A 116 -8.13 10.23 -17.89
N ALA A 117 -7.80 11.45 -18.31
CA ALA A 117 -8.01 11.89 -19.68
C ALA A 117 -7.10 11.16 -20.67
N GLU A 118 -5.85 10.86 -20.28
CA GLU A 118 -4.87 10.13 -21.09
C GLU A 118 -5.16 8.62 -21.14
N THR A 119 -5.79 8.06 -20.11
CA THR A 119 -6.12 6.62 -20.03
C THR A 119 -7.65 6.36 -19.94
N PRO A 120 -8.47 6.83 -20.90
CA PRO A 120 -9.93 6.81 -20.77
C PRO A 120 -10.52 5.39 -20.74
N ARG A 121 -9.82 4.40 -21.31
CA ARG A 121 -10.21 2.98 -21.27
C ARG A 121 -9.84 2.29 -19.95
N TRP A 122 -8.81 2.79 -19.26
CA TRP A 122 -8.24 2.17 -18.06
C TRP A 122 -7.95 3.23 -16.98
N PRO A 123 -8.96 4.02 -16.55
CA PRO A 123 -8.75 4.99 -15.49
C PRO A 123 -8.38 4.28 -14.18
N SER A 124 -7.49 4.90 -13.40
CA SER A 124 -7.12 4.38 -12.08
C SER A 124 -8.31 4.43 -11.12
N ILE A 125 -8.70 3.27 -10.60
CA ILE A 125 -9.76 3.16 -9.58
C ILE A 125 -9.28 3.70 -8.24
N VAL A 126 -8.05 3.36 -7.87
CA VAL A 126 -7.38 3.80 -6.64
C VAL A 126 -7.34 5.33 -6.56
N ASN A 127 -6.63 5.97 -7.50
CA ASN A 127 -6.45 7.41 -7.48
C ASN A 127 -7.78 8.17 -7.66
N GLY A 128 -8.73 7.58 -8.41
CA GLY A 128 -10.08 8.11 -8.55
C GLY A 128 -10.84 8.18 -7.22
N GLN A 129 -10.78 7.14 -6.40
CA GLN A 129 -11.41 7.12 -5.07
C GLN A 129 -10.74 8.11 -4.10
N ILE A 130 -9.40 8.16 -4.08
CA ILE A 130 -8.65 9.11 -3.25
C ILE A 130 -9.00 10.55 -3.66
N ALA A 131 -9.06 10.85 -4.97
CA ALA A 131 -9.44 12.17 -5.46
C ALA A 131 -10.89 12.54 -5.06
N ALA A 132 -11.82 11.59 -5.14
CA ALA A 132 -13.20 11.79 -4.68
C ALA A 132 -13.25 12.09 -3.17
N ALA A 133 -12.51 11.33 -2.35
CA ALA A 133 -12.41 11.56 -0.91
C ALA A 133 -11.83 12.95 -0.59
N ILE A 134 -10.76 13.37 -1.29
CA ILE A 134 -10.16 14.70 -1.12
C ILE A 134 -11.16 15.81 -1.46
N ARG A 135 -12.03 15.61 -2.46
CA ARG A 135 -13.12 16.55 -2.80
C ARG A 135 -14.28 16.54 -1.79
N GLY A 136 -14.27 15.64 -0.80
CA GLY A 136 -15.31 15.50 0.20
C GLY A 136 -16.48 14.61 -0.22
N GLU A 137 -16.31 13.78 -1.25
CA GLU A 137 -17.31 12.78 -1.62
C GLU A 137 -17.32 11.60 -0.61
N PHE A 138 -18.45 10.90 -0.50
CA PHE A 138 -18.65 9.82 0.47
C PHE A 138 -19.67 8.78 -0.05
N GLY A 139 -19.45 7.49 0.25
CA GLY A 139 -20.33 6.38 -0.14
C GLY A 139 -19.98 5.79 -1.51
N ASP A 140 -20.94 5.12 -2.18
CA ASP A 140 -20.74 4.49 -3.50
C ASP A 140 -20.56 5.54 -4.62
N VAL A 141 -19.33 6.02 -4.80
CA VAL A 141 -19.00 7.00 -5.83
C VAL A 141 -18.53 6.29 -7.09
N ARG A 142 -19.33 6.37 -8.15
CA ARG A 142 -19.04 5.71 -9.43
C ARG A 142 -18.47 6.69 -10.45
N PHE A 143 -17.22 6.48 -10.82
CA PHE A 143 -16.54 7.30 -11.82
C PHE A 143 -16.11 6.51 -13.08
N THR A 144 -16.37 5.19 -13.14
CA THR A 144 -16.10 4.33 -14.30
C THR A 144 -17.14 3.20 -14.43
N THR A 145 -17.33 2.69 -15.65
CA THR A 145 -18.17 1.51 -15.91
C THR A 145 -17.47 0.19 -15.53
N ARG A 146 -16.14 0.20 -15.35
CA ARG A 146 -15.35 -0.99 -14.97
C ARG A 146 -15.65 -1.52 -13.57
N THR A 147 -16.29 -0.71 -12.73
CA THR A 147 -16.68 -1.06 -11.37
C THR A 147 -18.18 -1.30 -11.26
N GLN A 148 -18.88 -1.49 -12.39
CA GLN A 148 -20.29 -1.87 -12.39
C GLN A 148 -20.48 -3.20 -11.65
N GLY A 149 -21.25 -3.15 -10.55
CA GLY A 149 -21.56 -4.32 -9.73
C GLY A 149 -20.72 -4.45 -8.45
N SER A 150 -19.88 -3.47 -8.11
CA SER A 150 -19.17 -3.41 -6.83
C SER A 150 -19.23 -2.01 -6.25
N GLU A 151 -19.45 -1.91 -4.94
CA GLU A 151 -19.50 -0.64 -4.23
C GLU A 151 -18.08 -0.06 -4.11
N LEU A 152 -17.87 1.14 -4.65
CA LEU A 152 -16.64 1.91 -4.42
C LEU A 152 -16.89 2.85 -3.24
N PHE A 153 -16.79 2.33 -2.02
CA PHE A 153 -17.14 3.07 -0.82
C PHE A 153 -16.08 4.13 -0.49
N VAL A 154 -16.24 5.32 -1.06
CA VAL A 154 -15.40 6.48 -0.78
C VAL A 154 -15.63 6.94 0.66
N ASN A 155 -14.54 7.20 1.38
CA ASN A 155 -14.61 7.72 2.75
C ASN A 155 -13.44 8.69 3.03
N PRO A 156 -13.56 9.60 4.02
CA PRO A 156 -12.55 10.63 4.24
C PRO A 156 -11.19 10.10 4.70
N LEU A 157 -11.12 8.88 5.25
CA LEU A 157 -9.85 8.27 5.66
C LEU A 157 -8.99 7.87 4.46
N MET A 158 -9.55 7.79 3.25
CA MET A 158 -8.77 7.54 2.03
C MET A 158 -7.74 8.65 1.75
N GLY A 159 -7.99 9.88 2.19
CA GLY A 159 -7.05 11.00 2.06
C GLY A 159 -6.00 11.07 3.19
N LEU A 160 -6.01 10.12 4.13
CA LEU A 160 -5.05 10.05 5.22
C LEU A 160 -3.83 9.24 4.79
N TYR A 161 -2.66 9.84 4.92
CA TYR A 161 -1.37 9.20 4.69
C TYR A 161 -0.89 8.59 5.99
N PHE A 162 -0.48 7.33 5.96
CA PHE A 162 0.20 6.66 7.06
C PHE A 162 1.67 6.49 6.69
N ALA A 163 2.56 7.05 7.50
CA ALA A 163 4.00 6.94 7.29
C ALA A 163 4.61 5.95 8.30
N VAL A 164 5.45 5.05 7.82
CA VAL A 164 6.13 4.04 8.65
C VAL A 164 7.60 3.90 8.24
N ASP A 165 8.44 3.57 9.22
CA ASP A 165 9.82 3.14 9.02
C ASP A 165 9.81 1.81 8.26
N LEU A 166 10.41 1.79 7.08
CA LEU A 166 10.37 0.62 6.18
C LEU A 166 11.06 -0.61 6.79
N PRO A 167 12.26 -0.51 7.38
CA PRO A 167 12.86 -1.64 8.09
C PRO A 167 11.99 -2.17 9.23
N GLY A 168 11.31 -1.29 9.96
CA GLY A 168 10.36 -1.62 11.01
C GLY A 168 9.15 -2.39 10.51
N LEU A 169 8.57 -1.97 9.38
CA LEU A 169 7.52 -2.72 8.70
C LEU A 169 8.01 -4.08 8.21
N ALA A 170 9.14 -4.11 7.51
CA ALA A 170 9.71 -5.31 6.92
C ALA A 170 9.94 -6.44 7.95
N ARG A 171 10.40 -6.10 9.16
CA ARG A 171 10.58 -7.08 10.27
C ARG A 171 9.28 -7.76 10.69
N GLY A 172 8.13 -7.12 10.48
CA GLY A 172 6.82 -7.65 10.83
C GLY A 172 6.19 -8.54 9.76
N VAL A 173 6.71 -8.58 8.54
CA VAL A 173 6.16 -9.36 7.43
C VAL A 173 6.75 -10.76 7.43
N GLY A 174 5.91 -11.77 7.67
CA GLY A 174 6.39 -13.11 7.98
C GLY A 174 6.92 -13.92 6.80
N TYR A 175 6.70 -13.46 5.57
CA TYR A 175 7.13 -14.14 4.34
C TYR A 175 8.15 -13.35 3.51
N LEU A 176 8.61 -12.20 4.01
CA LEU A 176 9.45 -11.29 3.24
C LEU A 176 10.78 -11.92 2.82
N ASP A 177 11.38 -12.72 3.69
CA ASP A 177 12.61 -13.49 3.45
C ASP A 177 12.47 -14.50 2.30
N ARG A 178 11.26 -15.06 2.13
CA ARG A 178 10.97 -16.00 1.03
C ARG A 178 10.97 -15.31 -0.34
N LEU A 179 10.71 -14.00 -0.37
CA LEU A 179 10.66 -13.23 -1.62
C LEU A 179 12.04 -13.00 -2.22
N GLU A 180 13.10 -13.04 -1.42
CA GLU A 180 14.48 -12.79 -1.87
C GLU A 180 14.93 -13.72 -3.01
N ARG A 181 14.36 -14.94 -3.07
CA ARG A 181 14.73 -15.98 -4.04
C ARG A 181 13.84 -16.00 -5.27
N THR A 182 12.85 -15.11 -5.34
CA THR A 182 11.89 -15.04 -6.44
C THR A 182 12.45 -14.22 -7.61
N ARG A 183 12.04 -14.59 -8.82
CA ARG A 183 12.49 -13.98 -10.08
C ARG A 183 11.34 -13.37 -10.88
N ASP A 184 10.13 -13.88 -10.66
CA ASP A 184 8.91 -13.50 -11.36
C ASP A 184 7.72 -13.44 -10.39
N ALA A 185 6.64 -12.80 -10.87
CA ALA A 185 5.44 -12.58 -10.06
C ALA A 185 4.75 -13.89 -9.64
N HIS A 186 4.87 -14.96 -10.43
CA HIS A 186 4.29 -16.26 -10.08
C HIS A 186 5.03 -16.86 -8.88
N GLN A 187 6.35 -16.76 -8.84
CA GLN A 187 7.14 -17.21 -7.70
C GLN A 187 6.85 -16.40 -6.43
N VAL A 188 6.63 -15.08 -6.55
CA VAL A 188 6.18 -14.24 -5.43
C VAL A 188 4.84 -14.72 -4.90
N ALA A 189 3.83 -14.86 -5.77
CA ALA A 189 2.50 -15.34 -5.39
C ALA A 189 2.57 -16.72 -4.72
N ALA A 190 3.36 -17.65 -5.26
CA ALA A 190 3.55 -18.98 -4.69
C ALA A 190 4.18 -18.92 -3.28
N ALA A 191 5.25 -18.12 -3.10
CA ALA A 191 5.93 -17.99 -1.81
C ALA A 191 5.00 -17.44 -0.72
N ILE A 192 4.17 -16.44 -1.06
CA ILE A 192 3.15 -15.89 -0.17
C ILE A 192 2.10 -16.96 0.15
N ALA A 193 1.56 -17.64 -0.86
CA ALA A 193 0.53 -18.67 -0.68
C ALA A 193 1.03 -19.83 0.20
N GLU A 194 2.26 -20.31 -0.01
CA GLU A 194 2.90 -21.33 0.80
C GLU A 194 3.08 -20.88 2.25
N TYR A 195 3.53 -19.65 2.50
CA TYR A 195 3.62 -19.12 3.86
C TYR A 195 2.26 -19.12 4.55
N ARG A 196 1.21 -18.68 3.86
CA ARG A 196 -0.17 -18.62 4.39
C ARG A 196 -0.79 -19.98 4.68
N GLN A 197 -0.20 -21.09 4.23
CA GLN A 197 -0.60 -22.45 4.62
C GLN A 197 0.06 -22.88 5.94
N THR A 198 1.17 -22.25 6.32
CA THR A 198 1.93 -22.57 7.53
C THR A 198 1.50 -21.78 8.77
N VAL A 199 0.68 -20.73 8.59
CA VAL A 199 0.22 -19.87 9.68
C VAL A 199 -1.30 -19.90 9.83
N GLY A 200 -1.78 -19.78 11.07
CA GLY A 200 -3.20 -19.62 11.35
C GLY A 200 -3.69 -18.26 10.87
N ARG A 201 -4.82 -18.22 10.16
CA ARG A 201 -5.41 -16.97 9.65
C ARG A 201 -6.32 -16.35 10.69
N ARG A 202 -6.10 -15.07 11.00
CA ARG A 202 -6.97 -14.27 11.86
C ARG A 202 -8.35 -14.12 11.20
N ALA A 203 -9.40 -14.25 12.01
CA ALA A 203 -10.76 -13.98 11.56
C ALA A 203 -10.93 -12.48 11.31
N SER A 204 -11.67 -12.13 10.25
CA SER A 204 -12.03 -10.73 9.98
C SER A 204 -12.84 -10.16 11.14
N ARG A 205 -12.64 -8.88 11.46
CA ARG A 205 -13.29 -8.17 12.55
C ARG A 205 -13.83 -6.82 12.08
N VAL A 206 -14.90 -6.39 12.73
CA VAL A 206 -15.47 -5.05 12.56
C VAL A 206 -15.02 -4.19 13.73
N ILE A 207 -14.68 -2.93 13.47
CA ILE A 207 -14.38 -1.95 14.51
C ILE A 207 -15.71 -1.40 15.04
N PRO A 208 -15.91 -1.30 16.37
CA PRO A 208 -17.08 -0.63 16.93
C PRO A 208 -17.22 0.78 16.37
N HIS A 209 -18.43 1.16 15.95
CA HIS A 209 -18.79 2.49 15.48
C HIS A 209 -19.63 3.21 16.53
#